data_AF-A0A4Q3CVP7-F1
#
_entry.id   AF-A0A4Q3CVP7-F1
#
_cell.length_a   1.000
_cell.length_b   1.000
_cell.length_c   1.000
_cell.angle_alpha   90.00
_cell.angle_beta   90.00
_cell.angle_gamma   90.00
#
_symmetry.space_group_name_H-M   'P 1'
#
loop_
_entity.id
_entity.type
_entity.pdbx_description
1 polymer ?
#
loop_
_entity_poly.entity_id
_entity_poly.type
_entity_poly.pdbx_seq_one_letter_code
_entity_poly.pdbx_strand_id
1 'polypeptide(L)'
;MANSASDVLKMVKDNEIEWIDLRFTDPKGKWQHLTMVASVVGDDELTDGLMFDGSSIEGWKAINESDMILKPDLDAVWIDPFSATPMLI
;
A
#
# COMPACT_ATOMS: atom_id res chain seq x y z
N MET A 1 -4.87 11.47 11.41
CA MET A 1 -5.58 10.58 10.49
C MET A 1 -5.69 11.35 9.19
N ALA A 2 -5.02 10.88 8.14
CA ALA A 2 -5.31 11.35 6.80
C ALA A 2 -6.68 10.77 6.44
N ASN A 3 -7.63 11.56 5.93
CA ASN A 3 -8.96 11.03 5.62
C ASN A 3 -9.25 11.14 4.10
N SER A 4 -8.21 11.45 3.32
CA SER A 4 -8.30 11.69 1.89
C SER A 4 -6.95 11.44 1.21
N ALA A 5 -6.98 11.15 -0.10
CA ALA A 5 -5.76 10.96 -0.88
C ALA A 5 -4.86 12.22 -0.80
N SER A 6 -5.46 13.42 -0.84
CA SER A 6 -4.73 14.68 -0.68
C SER A 6 -4.00 14.80 0.65
N ASP A 7 -4.57 14.30 1.76
CA ASP A 7 -3.91 14.34 3.07
C ASP A 7 -2.71 13.39 3.11
N VAL A 8 -2.83 12.21 2.50
CA VAL A 8 -1.74 11.22 2.39
C VAL A 8 -0.60 11.79 1.53
N LEU A 9 -0.91 12.32 0.34
CA LEU A 9 0.10 12.92 -0.55
C LEU A 9 0.78 14.13 0.10
N LYS A 10 0.04 14.92 0.89
CA LYS A 10 0.61 16.00 1.70
C LYS A 10 1.56 15.45 2.76
N MET A 11 1.18 14.37 3.46
CA MET A 11 2.04 13.73 4.46
C MET A 11 3.34 13.18 3.85
N VAL A 12 3.25 12.54 2.69
CA VAL A 12 4.42 12.06 1.92
C VAL A 12 5.39 13.21 1.64
N LYS A 13 4.86 14.34 1.16
CA LYS A 13 5.67 15.52 0.85
C LYS A 13 6.26 16.18 2.10
N ASP A 14 5.44 16.39 3.13
CA ASP A 14 5.84 17.12 4.35
C ASP A 14 6.90 16.36 5.16
N ASN A 15 6.93 15.03 5.05
CA ASN A 15 7.88 14.16 5.77
C ASN A 15 8.98 13.58 4.87
N GLU A 16 9.12 14.08 3.64
CA GLU A 16 10.15 13.64 2.67
C GLU A 16 10.17 12.11 2.48
N ILE A 17 8.98 11.50 2.41
CA ILE A 17 8.82 10.06 2.26
C ILE A 17 9.14 9.63 0.83
N GLU A 18 10.05 8.67 0.69
CA GLU A 18 10.43 8.09 -0.60
C GLU A 18 9.72 6.76 -0.88
N TRP A 19 9.17 6.11 0.15
CA TRP A 19 8.64 4.75 0.07
C TRP A 19 7.27 4.64 0.74
N ILE A 20 6.32 3.98 0.06
CA ILE A 20 5.00 3.66 0.59
C ILE A 20 4.86 2.14 0.67
N ASP A 21 4.54 1.61 1.85
CA ASP A 21 4.50 0.18 2.15
C ASP A 21 3.07 -0.30 2.37
N LEU A 22 2.46 -0.82 1.30
CA LEU A 22 1.09 -1.29 1.30
C LEU A 22 1.01 -2.62 2.04
N ARG A 23 0.18 -2.67 3.07
CA ARG A 23 0.09 -3.80 4.02
C ARG A 23 -1.27 -4.49 3.96
N PHE A 24 -1.25 -5.82 3.89
CA PHE A 24 -2.47 -6.63 3.86
C PHE A 24 -2.27 -7.98 4.53
N THR A 25 -3.36 -8.71 4.77
CA THR A 25 -3.34 -10.02 5.44
C THR A 25 -3.93 -11.09 4.52
N ASP A 26 -3.25 -12.22 4.42
CA ASP A 26 -3.76 -13.38 3.67
C ASP A 26 -4.76 -14.21 4.52
N PRO A 27 -5.45 -15.22 3.93
CA PRO A 27 -6.48 -15.97 4.67
C PRO A 27 -5.93 -16.80 5.83
N LYS A 28 -4.62 -17.04 5.87
CA LYS A 28 -3.93 -17.73 6.97
C LYS A 28 -3.51 -16.77 8.09
N GLY A 29 -3.73 -15.47 7.91
CA GLY A 29 -3.40 -14.45 8.90
C GLY A 29 -1.97 -13.94 8.79
N LYS A 30 -1.21 -14.29 7.75
CA LYS A 30 0.14 -13.75 7.57
C LYS A 30 0.05 -12.33 7.03
N TRP A 31 0.85 -11.45 7.62
CA TRP A 31 1.05 -10.08 7.15
C TRP A 31 1.93 -10.10 5.91
N GLN A 32 1.39 -9.59 4.80
CA GLN A 32 2.06 -9.40 3.53
C GLN A 32 2.22 -7.91 3.26
N HIS A 33 3.22 -7.53 2.46
CA HIS A 33 3.44 -6.13 2.12
C HIS A 33 4.03 -5.96 0.72
N LEU A 34 3.75 -4.80 0.10
CA LEU A 34 4.29 -4.37 -1.18
C LEU A 34 4.76 -2.93 -1.06
N THR A 35 6.07 -2.72 -1.23
CA THR A 35 6.66 -1.38 -1.18
C THR A 35 6.71 -0.76 -2.56
N MET A 36 6.17 0.45 -2.68
CA MET A 36 6.16 1.29 -3.88
C MET A 36 7.04 2.51 -3.68
N VAL A 37 7.63 3.02 -4.77
CA VAL A 37 8.28 4.34 -4.75
C VAL A 37 7.18 5.39 -4.60
N ALA A 38 7.32 6.33 -3.66
CA ALA A 38 6.25 7.30 -3.37
C ALA A 38 5.84 8.13 -4.60
N SER A 39 6.76 8.35 -5.55
CA SER A 39 6.48 9.09 -6.79
C SER A 39 5.53 8.39 -7.77
N VAL A 40 5.27 7.09 -7.60
CA VAL A 40 4.33 6.34 -8.44
C VAL A 40 2.95 6.17 -7.79
N VAL A 41 2.75 6.71 -6.58
CA VAL A 41 1.48 6.67 -5.87
C VAL A 41 0.85 8.06 -5.92
N GLY A 42 -0.19 8.19 -6.73
CA GLY A 42 -0.99 9.39 -6.89
C GLY A 42 -2.41 9.24 -6.33
N ASP A 43 -3.30 10.13 -6.78
CA ASP A 43 -4.71 10.12 -6.36
C ASP A 43 -5.42 8.84 -6.80
N ASP A 44 -5.18 8.39 -8.04
CA ASP A 44 -5.77 7.19 -8.62
C ASP A 44 -5.34 5.92 -7.86
N GLU A 45 -4.04 5.77 -7.55
CA GLU A 45 -3.55 4.62 -6.78
C GLU A 45 -4.13 4.57 -5.36
N LEU A 46 -4.41 5.74 -4.75
CA LEU A 46 -5.00 5.82 -3.41
C LEU A 46 -6.52 5.64 -3.42
N THR A 47 -7.20 5.92 -4.53
CA THR A 47 -8.68 5.88 -4.63
C THR A 47 -9.21 4.66 -5.36
N ASP A 48 -8.60 4.29 -6.49
CA ASP A 48 -8.95 3.14 -7.32
C ASP A 48 -8.13 1.90 -6.97
N GLY A 49 -6.93 2.09 -6.43
CA GLY A 49 -6.05 1.03 -5.92
C GLY A 49 -4.93 0.64 -6.88
N LEU A 50 -4.09 -0.29 -6.44
CA LEU A 50 -2.91 -0.76 -7.16
C LEU A 50 -3.07 -2.20 -7.62
N MET A 51 -2.69 -2.47 -8.86
CA MET A 51 -2.70 -3.84 -9.40
C MET A 51 -1.56 -4.65 -8.80
N PHE A 52 -1.84 -5.89 -8.40
CA PHE A 52 -0.84 -6.86 -7.97
C PHE A 52 -1.26 -8.30 -8.30
N ASP A 53 -0.29 -9.21 -8.30
CA ASP A 53 -0.50 -10.63 -8.55
C ASP A 53 -0.97 -11.37 -7.28
N GLY A 54 -2.27 -11.69 -7.24
CA GLY A 54 -2.90 -12.47 -6.18
C GLY A 54 -2.63 -13.98 -6.25
N SER A 55 -2.09 -14.51 -7.35
CA SER A 55 -1.75 -15.93 -7.46
C SER A 55 -0.53 -16.33 -6.64
N SER A 56 0.32 -15.35 -6.33
CA SER A 56 1.45 -15.49 -5.43
C SER A 56 1.05 -15.54 -3.94
N ILE A 57 -0.23 -15.33 -3.61
CA ILE A 57 -0.76 -15.41 -2.25
C ILE A 57 -1.52 -16.72 -2.06
N GLU A 58 -1.02 -17.56 -1.16
CA GLU A 58 -1.58 -18.89 -0.94
C GLU A 58 -3.05 -18.78 -0.47
N GLY A 59 -3.96 -19.39 -1.23
CA GLY A 59 -5.39 -19.41 -0.92
C GLY A 59 -6.19 -18.25 -1.51
N TRP A 60 -5.61 -17.40 -2.37
CA TRP A 60 -6.35 -16.35 -3.09
C TRP A 60 -6.82 -16.80 -4.47
N LYS A 61 -6.02 -16.55 -5.51
CA LYS A 61 -6.43 -16.76 -6.89
C LYS A 61 -5.60 -17.86 -7.55
N ALA A 62 -6.22 -18.62 -8.43
CA ALA A 62 -5.49 -19.49 -9.34
C ALA A 62 -4.77 -18.65 -10.39
N ILE A 63 -3.70 -19.18 -10.99
CA ILE A 63 -2.84 -18.47 -11.96
C ILE A 63 -3.62 -17.89 -13.15
N ASN A 64 -4.76 -18.48 -13.52
CA ASN A 64 -5.59 -18.03 -14.64
C ASN A 64 -6.50 -16.83 -14.32
N GLU A 65 -6.56 -16.38 -13.06
CA GLU A 65 -7.29 -15.20 -12.59
C GLU A 65 -6.47 -14.43 -11.54
N SER A 66 -5.16 -14.29 -11.78
CA SER A 66 -4.19 -13.76 -10.82
C SER A 66 -4.41 -12.30 -10.43
N ASP A 67 -4.90 -11.47 -11.37
CA ASP A 67 -4.91 -10.03 -11.21
C ASP A 67 -5.91 -9.58 -10.15
N MET A 68 -5.41 -8.81 -9.19
CA MET A 68 -6.19 -8.26 -8.09
C MET A 68 -5.79 -6.80 -7.84
N ILE A 69 -6.64 -6.08 -7.11
CA ILE A 69 -6.42 -4.69 -6.71
C ILE A 69 -6.19 -4.64 -5.19
N LEU A 70 -5.10 -4.01 -4.77
CA LEU A 70 -4.91 -3.52 -3.42
C LEU A 70 -5.44 -2.09 -3.34
N LYS A 71 -6.58 -1.91 -2.70
CA LYS A 71 -7.14 -0.59 -2.44
C LYS A 71 -6.72 -0.13 -1.05
N PRO A 72 -5.91 0.95 -0.92
CA PRO A 72 -5.47 1.44 0.37
C PRO A 72 -6.63 1.91 1.25
N ASP A 73 -6.54 1.66 2.55
CA ASP A 73 -7.42 2.26 3.56
C ASP A 73 -6.76 3.53 4.09
N LEU A 74 -7.28 4.69 3.68
CA LEU A 74 -6.65 5.98 3.98
C LEU A 74 -6.77 6.37 5.46
N ASP A 75 -7.69 5.76 6.21
CA ASP A 75 -7.83 5.97 7.65
C ASP A 75 -6.73 5.23 8.45
N ALA A 76 -6.00 4.33 7.81
CA ALA A 76 -5.01 3.42 8.38
C ALA A 76 -3.59 3.70 7.85
N VAL A 77 -3.06 4.88 8.21
CA VAL A 77 -1.78 5.39 7.69
C VAL A 77 -0.81 5.73 8.82
N TRP A 78 0.43 5.25 8.75
CA TRP A 78 1.46 5.44 9.79
C TRP A 78 2.86 5.65 9.21
N ILE A 79 3.71 6.40 9.92
CA ILE A 79 5.15 6.40 9.64
C ILE A 79 5.75 5.12 10.23
N ASP A 80 6.48 4.35 9.42
CA ASP A 80 7.17 3.16 9.91
C ASP A 80 8.33 3.55 10.83
N PRO A 81 8.33 3.16 12.12
CA PRO A 81 9.40 3.52 13.05
C PRO A 81 10.64 2.62 12.93
N PHE A 82 10.58 1.57 12.11
CA PHE A 82 11.61 0.53 12.00
C PHE A 82 12.38 0.56 10.68
N SER A 83 11.82 1.19 9.64
CA SER A 83 12.50 1.32 8.35
C SER A 83 13.74 2.23 8.48
N ALA A 84 14.83 1.87 7.79
CA ALA A 84 16.07 2.65 7.83
C ALA A 84 15.94 3.99 7.09
N THR A 85 15.02 4.07 6.12
CA THR A 85 14.63 5.28 5.41
C THR A 85 13.19 5.65 5.78
N PRO A 86 12.83 6.94 5.77
CA PRO A 86 11.45 7.36 6.00
C PRO A 86 10.49 6.65 5.05
N MET A 87 9.51 5.95 5.63
CA MET A 87 8.53 5.14 4.93
C MET A 87 7.16 5.38 5.54
N LEU A 88 6.15 5.45 4.66
CA LEU A 88 4.75 5.51 5.06
C LEU A 88 4.12 4.15 4.82
N ILE A 89 3.42 3.63 5.82
CA ILE A 89 2.54 2.47 5.74
C ILE A 89 1.14 2.99 5.41
#